data_AF-A0A259S096-F1
#
_entry.id   AF-A0A259S096-F1
#
_cell.length_a   1.000
_cell.length_b   1.000
_cell.length_c   1.000
_cell.angle_alpha   90.00
_cell.angle_beta   90.00
_cell.angle_gamma   90.00
#
_symmetry.space_group_name_H-M   'P 1'
#
loop_
_entity.id
_entity.type
_entity.pdbx_description
1 polymer ?
#
loop_
_entity_poly.entity_id
_entity_poly.type
_entity_poly.pdbx_seq_one_letter_code
_entity_poly.pdbx_strand_id
1 'polypeptide(L)'
;MIAATRSRGQGPTTRSERADATAVLIVGTLVLAAAVTVVVLRAAQTFRPDGIAWILPIDQQPIDATVRSGSSAVHGYATQALVVVPGLSPLGTGAIVLSHAVWATAALLVIGSSLFIAWSFLRGRFFATGTVRALATISWALAIGAAVV
;
A
#
# COMPACT_ATOMS: atom_id res chain seq x y z
N MET A 1 42.82 5.79 42.83
CA MET A 1 42.42 6.94 41.99
C MET A 1 41.25 6.46 41.11
N ILE A 2 40.03 6.67 41.58
CA ILE A 2 38.79 6.06 41.06
C ILE A 2 38.07 7.11 40.20
N ALA A 3 38.02 6.89 38.89
CA ALA A 3 37.24 7.72 37.97
C ALA A 3 35.78 7.24 37.98
N ALA A 4 34.92 7.98 38.68
CA ALA A 4 33.49 7.76 38.67
C ALA A 4 32.90 8.19 37.31
N THR A 5 32.56 7.21 36.48
CA THR A 5 31.73 7.40 35.29
C THR A 5 30.32 7.78 35.71
N ARG A 6 29.99 9.08 35.64
CA ARG A 6 28.62 9.57 35.77
C ARG A 6 27.76 8.93 34.68
N SER A 7 26.88 8.02 35.07
CA SER A 7 25.73 7.64 34.25
C SER A 7 24.87 8.89 34.06
N ARG A 8 24.93 9.50 32.88
CA ARG A 8 23.91 10.48 32.46
C ARG A 8 22.61 9.71 32.31
N GLY A 9 21.79 9.76 33.37
CA GLY A 9 20.40 9.32 33.30
C GLY A 9 19.72 10.04 32.14
N GLN A 10 19.14 9.28 31.23
CA GLN A 10 18.20 9.79 30.24
C GLN A 10 17.11 10.55 30.99
N GLY A 11 17.00 11.86 30.73
CA GLY A 11 15.93 12.69 31.28
C GLY A 11 14.55 12.18 30.82
N PRO A 12 13.49 12.48 31.57
CA PRO A 12 12.13 12.11 31.19
C PRO A 12 11.79 12.68 29.81
N THR A 13 11.17 11.86 28.95
CA THR A 13 10.72 12.27 27.60
C THR A 13 9.87 13.52 27.68
N THR A 14 10.14 14.48 26.80
CA THR A 14 9.45 15.78 26.81
C THR A 14 8.01 15.64 26.29
N ARG A 15 7.11 16.52 26.71
CA ARG A 15 5.69 16.50 26.28
C ARG A 15 5.55 16.57 24.75
N SER A 16 6.46 17.29 24.09
CA SER A 16 6.52 17.42 22.63
C SER A 16 6.91 16.12 21.94
N GLU A 17 7.88 15.35 22.48
CA GLU A 17 8.26 14.04 21.91
C GLU A 17 7.10 13.04 21.95
N ARG A 18 6.29 13.06 23.01
CA ARG A 18 5.10 12.21 23.11
C ARG A 18 4.00 12.62 22.12
N ALA A 19 3.83 13.92 21.91
CA ALA A 19 2.83 14.46 20.98
C ALA A 19 3.18 14.12 19.53
N ASP A 20 4.43 14.34 19.13
CA ASP A 20 4.92 14.04 17.77
C ASP A 20 4.75 12.56 17.44
N ALA A 21 5.16 11.69 18.35
CA ALA A 21 5.09 10.27 18.10
C ALA A 21 3.64 9.71 18.16
N THR A 22 2.74 10.34 18.91
CA THR A 22 1.30 10.05 18.83
C THR A 22 0.74 10.46 17.46
N ALA A 23 1.16 11.62 16.93
CA ALA A 23 0.77 12.07 15.59
C ALA A 23 1.25 11.08 14.52
N VAL A 24 2.48 10.56 14.63
CA VAL A 24 3.00 9.52 13.72
C VAL A 24 2.13 8.26 13.70
N LEU A 25 1.66 7.80 14.87
CA LEU A 25 0.76 6.63 14.94
C LEU A 25 -0.60 6.91 14.31
N ILE A 26 -1.18 8.09 14.59
CA ILE A 26 -2.48 8.48 14.02
C ILE A 26 -2.37 8.55 12.50
N VAL A 27 -1.39 9.29 11.98
CA VAL A 27 -1.16 9.44 10.55
C VAL A 27 -0.86 8.09 9.91
N GLY A 28 0.01 7.27 10.52
CA GLY A 28 0.33 5.94 9.99
C GLY A 28 -0.89 5.00 9.98
N THR A 29 -1.79 5.10 10.96
CA THR A 29 -3.04 4.34 10.99
C THR A 29 -4.01 4.81 9.91
N LEU A 30 -4.10 6.12 9.65
CA LEU A 30 -4.88 6.67 8.53
C LEU A 30 -4.32 6.20 7.18
N VAL A 31 -2.99 6.18 7.02
CA VAL A 31 -2.33 5.64 5.82
C VAL A 31 -2.63 4.15 5.64
N LEU A 32 -2.61 3.37 6.73
CA LEU A 32 -3.00 1.95 6.69
C LEU A 32 -4.45 1.77 6.23
N ALA A 33 -5.38 2.56 6.78
CA ALA A 33 -6.78 2.52 6.37
C ALA A 33 -6.96 2.88 4.89
N ALA A 34 -6.30 3.94 4.43
CA ALA A 34 -6.32 4.34 3.02
C ALA A 34 -5.75 3.24 2.10
N ALA A 35 -4.66 2.59 2.50
CA ALA A 35 -4.09 1.48 1.75
C ALA A 35 -5.06 0.30 1.63
N VAL A 36 -5.77 -0.05 2.71
CA VAL A 36 -6.84 -1.06 2.67
C VAL A 36 -7.95 -0.64 1.71
N THR A 37 -8.40 0.62 1.76
CA THR A 37 -9.41 1.14 0.82
C THR A 37 -8.95 1.03 -0.63
N VAL A 38 -7.70 1.39 -0.93
CA VAL A 38 -7.12 1.27 -2.27
C VAL A 38 -7.09 -0.18 -2.74
N VAL A 39 -6.69 -1.12 -1.87
CA VAL A 39 -6.70 -2.56 -2.17
C VAL A 39 -8.12 -3.01 -2.57
N VAL A 40 -9.13 -2.64 -1.77
CA VAL A 40 -10.53 -3.02 -2.02
C VAL A 40 -11.05 -2.40 -3.31
N LEU A 41 -10.80 -1.12 -3.54
CA LEU A 41 -11.22 -0.43 -4.77
C LEU A 41 -10.57 -1.06 -6.00
N ARG A 42 -9.29 -1.40 -5.93
CA ARG A 42 -8.57 -2.05 -7.03
C ARG A 42 -9.15 -3.43 -7.33
N ALA A 43 -9.40 -4.22 -6.29
CA ALA A 43 -10.07 -5.51 -6.44
C ALA A 43 -11.47 -5.35 -7.08
N ALA A 44 -12.27 -4.38 -6.65
CA ALA A 44 -13.60 -4.12 -7.21
C ALA A 44 -13.54 -3.62 -8.67
N GLN A 45 -12.49 -2.92 -9.07
CA GLN A 45 -12.27 -2.52 -10.46
C GLN A 45 -11.89 -3.71 -11.35
N THR A 46 -11.07 -4.63 -10.83
CA THR A 46 -10.63 -5.83 -11.54
C THR A 46 -11.73 -6.87 -11.65
N PHE A 47 -12.47 -7.14 -10.56
CA PHE A 47 -13.55 -8.14 -10.53
C PHE A 47 -14.89 -7.45 -10.73
N ARG A 48 -15.41 -7.49 -11.97
CA ARG A 48 -16.75 -6.99 -12.31
C ARG A 48 -17.75 -8.15 -12.46
N PRO A 49 -19.07 -7.87 -12.33
CA PRO A 49 -20.10 -8.89 -12.58
C PRO A 49 -19.98 -9.54 -13.96
N ASP A 50 -19.52 -8.77 -14.94
CA ASP A 50 -19.42 -9.18 -16.35
C ASP A 50 -18.10 -9.91 -16.68
N GLY A 51 -17.17 -10.03 -15.72
CA GLY A 51 -15.87 -10.69 -15.91
C GLY A 51 -14.70 -9.91 -15.29
N ILE A 52 -13.47 -10.32 -15.63
CA ILE A 52 -12.26 -9.61 -15.20
C ILE A 52 -11.96 -8.48 -16.17
N ALA A 53 -11.92 -7.26 -15.64
CA ALA A 53 -11.61 -6.06 -16.41
C ALA A 53 -10.11 -5.76 -16.36
N TRP A 54 -9.50 -5.63 -17.54
CA TRP A 54 -8.11 -5.22 -17.69
C TRP A 54 -8.04 -3.91 -18.46
N ILE A 55 -7.22 -2.96 -17.99
CA ILE A 55 -6.96 -1.70 -18.69
C ILE A 55 -5.71 -1.89 -19.54
N LEU A 56 -5.87 -1.82 -20.85
CA LEU A 56 -4.76 -1.85 -21.79
C LEU A 56 -4.46 -0.41 -22.26
N PRO A 57 -3.21 0.07 -22.13
CA PRO A 57 -2.83 1.33 -22.75
C PRO A 57 -2.93 1.14 -24.26
N ILE A 58 -3.60 2.09 -24.91
CA ILE A 58 -3.68 2.15 -26.37
C ILE A 58 -3.03 3.44 -26.82
N ASP A 59 -2.44 3.42 -28.01
CA ASP A 59 -2.00 4.65 -28.65
C ASP A 59 -3.18 5.62 -28.74
N GLN A 60 -2.90 6.91 -28.64
CA GLN A 60 -3.93 7.94 -28.68
C GLN A 60 -4.71 7.85 -29.98
N GLN A 61 -5.92 7.31 -29.89
CA GLN A 61 -6.83 7.25 -31.02
C GLN A 61 -7.87 8.37 -30.88
N PRO A 62 -8.09 9.18 -31.94
CA PRO A 62 -9.16 10.15 -31.92
C PRO A 62 -10.51 9.44 -31.83
N ILE A 63 -11.35 9.86 -30.90
CA ILE A 63 -12.73 9.40 -30.75
C ILE A 63 -13.66 10.60 -30.95
N ASP A 64 -14.60 10.40 -31.86
CA ASP A 64 -15.78 11.24 -32.00
C ASP A 64 -16.96 10.51 -31.35
N ALA A 65 -17.42 11.01 -30.20
CA ALA A 65 -18.57 10.47 -29.51
C ALA A 65 -19.70 11.50 -29.46
N THR A 66 -20.95 11.07 -29.64
CA THR A 66 -22.11 11.92 -29.39
C THR A 66 -22.66 11.61 -28.01
N VAL A 67 -22.66 12.61 -27.13
CA VAL A 67 -23.25 12.47 -25.80
C VAL A 67 -24.67 13.03 -25.85
N ARG A 68 -25.64 12.17 -25.49
CA ARG A 68 -27.08 12.48 -25.39
C ARG A 68 -27.71 12.90 -26.74
N SER A 69 -28.42 11.95 -27.35
CA SER A 69 -29.32 12.16 -28.51
C SER A 69 -28.80 13.14 -29.57
N GLY A 70 -27.50 13.07 -29.89
CA GLY A 70 -26.87 13.87 -30.96
C GLY A 70 -26.67 15.36 -30.68
N SER A 71 -26.94 15.89 -29.47
CA SER A 71 -26.90 17.35 -29.23
C SER A 71 -25.51 17.92 -28.87
N SER A 72 -24.53 17.07 -28.57
CA SER A 72 -23.16 17.52 -28.27
C SER A 72 -22.14 16.52 -28.81
N ALA A 73 -21.33 16.96 -29.77
CA ALA A 73 -20.15 16.23 -30.22
C ALA A 73 -19.05 16.40 -29.17
N VAL A 74 -18.60 15.28 -28.62
CA VAL A 74 -17.44 15.22 -27.72
C VAL A 74 -16.29 14.68 -28.54
N HIS A 75 -15.35 15.57 -28.85
CA HIS A 75 -14.07 15.23 -29.44
C HIS A 75 -13.09 14.93 -28.30
N GLY A 76 -12.53 13.72 -28.31
CA GLY A 76 -11.58 13.29 -27.29
C GLY A 76 -10.54 12.33 -27.85
N TYR A 77 -9.54 12.05 -27.04
CA TYR A 77 -8.54 11.02 -27.32
C TYR A 77 -8.77 9.85 -26.38
N ALA A 78 -8.93 8.64 -26.92
CA ALA A 78 -8.90 7.44 -26.10
C ALA A 78 -7.45 7.04 -25.84
N THR A 79 -7.11 6.96 -24.56
CA THR A 79 -5.78 6.55 -24.08
C THR A 79 -5.79 5.17 -23.41
N GLN A 80 -6.98 4.65 -23.11
CA GLN A 80 -7.17 3.41 -22.37
C GLN A 80 -8.32 2.60 -22.96
N ALA A 81 -8.07 1.33 -23.25
CA ALA A 81 -9.10 0.35 -23.61
C ALA A 81 -9.37 -0.57 -22.43
N LEU A 82 -10.63 -0.68 -22.01
CA LEU A 82 -11.06 -1.63 -21.00
C LEU A 82 -11.50 -2.92 -21.71
N VAL A 83 -10.75 -4.00 -21.52
CA VAL A 83 -11.06 -5.33 -22.04
C VAL A 83 -11.68 -6.15 -20.92
N VAL A 84 -12.90 -6.65 -21.13
CA VAL A 84 -13.57 -7.59 -20.22
C VAL A 84 -13.45 -8.98 -20.83
N VAL A 85 -12.80 -9.91 -20.12
CA VAL A 85 -12.69 -11.30 -20.56
C VAL A 85 -13.77 -12.13 -19.87
N PRO A 86 -14.84 -12.55 -20.58
CA PRO A 86 -15.84 -13.45 -20.02
C PRO A 86 -15.32 -14.89 -19.98
N GLY A 87 -15.79 -15.69 -19.02
CA GLY A 87 -15.58 -17.14 -19.02
C GLY A 87 -14.18 -17.63 -18.64
N LEU A 88 -13.49 -16.94 -17.73
CA LEU A 88 -12.21 -17.42 -17.19
C LEU A 88 -12.37 -18.74 -16.43
N SER A 89 -11.39 -19.63 -16.61
CA SER A 89 -11.32 -20.88 -15.86
C SER A 89 -11.15 -20.60 -14.36
N PRO A 90 -11.67 -21.46 -13.46
CA PRO A 90 -11.51 -21.28 -12.01
C PRO A 90 -10.06 -21.13 -11.56
N LEU A 91 -9.14 -21.84 -12.22
CA LEU A 91 -7.70 -21.74 -11.98
C LEU A 91 -7.14 -20.36 -12.37
N GLY A 92 -7.54 -19.81 -13.52
CA GLY A 92 -7.12 -18.47 -13.96
C GLY A 92 -7.64 -17.38 -13.03
N THR A 93 -8.91 -17.46 -12.63
CA THR A 93 -9.51 -16.56 -11.64
C THR A 93 -8.77 -16.66 -10.30
N GLY A 94 -8.48 -17.89 -9.84
CA GLY A 94 -7.73 -18.13 -8.60
C GLY A 94 -6.33 -17.51 -8.63
N ALA A 95 -5.61 -17.61 -9.74
CA ALA A 95 -4.28 -17.01 -9.89
C ALA A 95 -4.33 -15.48 -9.81
N ILE A 96 -5.34 -14.84 -10.40
CA ILE A 96 -5.52 -13.38 -10.36
C ILE A 96 -5.87 -12.90 -8.96
N VAL A 97 -6.76 -13.63 -8.26
CA VAL A 97 -7.09 -13.37 -6.86
C VAL A 97 -5.84 -13.51 -5.99
N LEU A 98 -5.05 -14.57 -6.18
CA LEU A 98 -3.82 -14.81 -5.42
C LEU A 98 -2.80 -13.69 -5.65
N SER A 99 -2.61 -13.27 -6.91
CA SER A 99 -1.72 -12.15 -7.24
C SER A 99 -2.14 -10.86 -6.53
N HIS A 100 -3.43 -10.54 -6.53
CA HIS A 100 -3.95 -9.39 -5.79
C HIS A 100 -3.75 -9.53 -4.27
N ALA A 101 -4.00 -10.71 -3.73
CA ALA A 101 -3.81 -10.99 -2.30
C ALA A 101 -2.35 -10.84 -1.88
N VAL A 102 -1.40 -11.35 -2.67
CA VAL A 102 0.04 -11.23 -2.41
C VAL A 102 0.46 -9.76 -2.39
N TRP A 103 0.05 -8.98 -3.38
CA TRP A 103 0.35 -7.55 -3.45
C TRP A 103 -0.21 -6.79 -2.25
N ALA A 104 -1.49 -7.02 -1.92
CA ALA A 104 -2.15 -6.39 -0.78
C ALA A 104 -1.46 -6.74 0.54
N THR A 105 -1.12 -8.02 0.73
CA THR A 105 -0.47 -8.50 1.95
C THR A 105 0.91 -7.89 2.11
N ALA A 106 1.69 -7.76 1.02
CA ALA A 106 2.99 -7.12 1.05
C ALA A 106 2.89 -5.64 1.48
N ALA A 107 1.96 -4.88 0.91
CA ALA A 107 1.74 -3.49 1.28
C ALA A 107 1.37 -3.33 2.77
N LEU A 108 0.45 -4.16 3.26
CA LEU A 108 0.02 -4.14 4.66
C LEU A 108 1.14 -4.55 5.63
N LEU A 109 1.96 -5.53 5.25
CA LEU A 109 3.12 -5.95 6.05
C LEU A 109 4.13 -4.81 6.19
N VAL A 110 4.40 -4.06 5.12
CA VAL A 110 5.33 -2.92 5.16
C VAL A 110 4.79 -1.84 6.11
N ILE A 111 3.55 -1.39 5.90
CA ILE A 111 2.94 -0.33 6.71
C ILE A 111 2.82 -0.76 8.18
N GLY A 112 2.34 -1.99 8.42
CA GLY A 112 2.21 -2.54 9.77
C GLY A 112 3.55 -2.68 10.49
N SER A 113 4.60 -3.12 9.78
CA SER A 113 5.96 -3.21 10.33
C SER A 113 6.53 -1.83 10.66
N SER A 114 6.30 -0.82 9.81
CA SER A 114 6.72 0.56 10.08
C SER A 114 6.03 1.14 11.32
N LEU A 115 4.71 0.93 11.46
CA LEU A 115 3.95 1.31 12.64
C LEU A 115 4.47 0.61 13.91
N PHE A 116 4.79 -0.68 13.81
CA PHE A 116 5.34 -1.44 14.93
C PHE A 116 6.72 -0.93 15.37
N ILE A 117 7.58 -0.54 14.42
CA ILE A 117 8.88 0.07 14.71
C ILE A 117 8.69 1.41 15.42
N ALA A 118 7.82 2.28 14.89
CA ALA A 118 7.51 3.58 15.50
C ALA A 118 6.97 3.43 16.93
N TRP A 119 6.07 2.46 17.14
CA TRP A 119 5.55 2.11 18.47
C TRP A 119 6.63 1.58 19.42
N SER A 120 7.56 0.78 18.91
CA SER A 120 8.66 0.24 19.72
C SER A 120 9.65 1.33 20.15
N PHE A 121 9.94 2.30 19.27
CA PHE A 121 10.75 3.47 19.59
C PHE A 121 10.09 4.36 20.64
N LEU A 122 8.77 4.53 20.54
CA LEU A 122 7.95 5.22 21.54
C LEU A 122 8.05 4.63 22.94
N ARG A 123 8.22 3.32 23.04
CA ARG A 123 8.40 2.59 24.29
C ARG A 123 9.86 2.56 24.77
N GLY A 124 10.78 3.27 24.09
CA GLY A 124 12.21 3.25 24.37
C GLY A 124 12.92 1.96 23.97
N ARG A 125 12.28 1.10 23.17
CA ARG A 125 12.78 -0.23 22.78
C ARG A 125 13.38 -0.20 21.38
N PHE A 126 14.54 0.44 21.24
CA PHE A 126 15.20 0.65 19.94
C PHE A 126 15.71 -0.64 19.28
N PHE A 127 16.29 -1.57 20.07
CA PHE A 127 16.91 -2.80 19.57
C PHE A 127 16.23 -4.07 20.08
N ALA A 128 14.91 -4.03 20.27
CA ALA A 128 14.18 -5.26 20.57
C ALA A 128 14.25 -6.22 19.36
N THR A 129 14.33 -7.53 19.63
CA THR A 129 14.29 -8.57 18.60
C THR A 129 13.11 -8.40 17.62
N GLY A 130 11.98 -7.87 18.11
CA GLY A 130 10.82 -7.54 17.29
C GLY A 130 11.09 -6.47 16.23
N THR A 131 11.83 -5.41 16.57
CA THR A 131 12.16 -4.31 15.65
C THR A 131 13.09 -4.77 14.53
N VAL A 132 14.08 -5.62 14.85
CA VAL A 132 14.99 -6.22 13.88
C VAL A 132 14.24 -7.16 12.93
N ARG A 133 13.29 -7.96 13.45
CA ARG A 133 12.43 -8.81 12.62
C ARG A 133 11.54 -7.98 11.70
N ALA A 134 10.95 -6.89 12.19
CA ALA A 134 10.15 -5.99 11.37
C ALA A 134 10.95 -5.35 10.22
N LEU A 135 12.18 -4.90 10.48
CA LEU A 135 13.09 -4.41 9.44
C LEU A 135 13.44 -5.50 8.43
N ALA A 136 13.75 -6.72 8.90
CA ALA A 136 14.01 -7.83 8.00
C ALA A 136 12.78 -8.17 7.13
N THR A 137 11.56 -8.13 7.70
CA THR A 137 10.31 -8.33 6.95
C THR A 137 10.11 -7.27 5.88
N ILE A 138 10.36 -5.99 6.19
CA ILE A 138 10.30 -4.91 5.20
C ILE A 138 11.33 -5.12 4.10
N SER A 139 12.58 -5.41 4.45
CA SER A 139 13.66 -5.65 3.48
C SER A 139 13.35 -6.83 2.56
N TRP A 140 12.82 -7.93 3.10
CA TRP A 140 12.39 -9.07 2.29
C TRP A 140 11.18 -8.76 1.41
N ALA A 141 10.18 -8.05 1.93
CA ALA A 141 9.02 -7.64 1.14
C ALA A 141 9.44 -6.75 -0.05
N LEU A 142 10.38 -5.82 0.18
CA LEU A 142 10.94 -4.97 -0.87
C LEU A 142 11.80 -5.76 -1.86
N ALA A 143 12.66 -6.66 -1.38
CA ALA A 143 13.53 -7.47 -2.25
C ALA A 143 12.71 -8.41 -3.14
N ILE A 144 11.70 -9.08 -2.59
CA ILE A 144 10.78 -9.94 -3.35
C ILE A 144 9.99 -9.08 -4.34
N GLY A 145 9.47 -7.92 -3.92
CA GLY A 145 8.75 -7.02 -4.80
C GLY A 145 9.61 -6.55 -5.99
N ALA A 146 10.87 -6.16 -5.74
CA ALA A 146 11.80 -5.73 -6.77
C ALA A 146 12.22 -6.86 -7.73
N ALA A 147 12.25 -8.11 -7.27
CA ALA A 147 12.59 -9.26 -8.12
C ALA A 147 11.46 -9.69 -9.06
N VAL A 148 10.23 -9.24 -8.83
CA VAL A 148 9.03 -9.63 -9.58
C VAL A 148 8.62 -8.59 -10.63
N VAL A 149 9.16 -7.36 -10.55
CA VAL A 149 8.95 -6.27 -11.51
C VAL A 149 10.03 -6.32 -12.59
#